data_AF-A0A167TPB3-F1
#
_entry.id   AF-A0A167TPB3-F1
#
_cell.length_a   1.000
_cell.length_b   1.000
_cell.length_c   1.000
_cell.angle_alpha   90.00
_cell.angle_beta   90.00
_cell.angle_gamma   90.00
#
_symmetry.space_group_name_H-M   'P 1'
#
loop_
_entity.id
_entity.type
_entity.pdbx_description
1 polymer ?
#
loop_
_entity_poly.entity_id
_entity_poly.type
_entity_poly.pdbx_seq_one_letter_code
_entity_poly.pdbx_strand_id
1 'polypeptide(L)'
;MTNLPARVKQHVAPKILTADSYGHGNDTFEIDILKHIRNEAVSDPRGLHILQLLDSFQHNGPNGAHACLVFPAMGPDMSKYRRLFPKLRISTQAIQIVSRQLLLALSFLHDTCRVMHTDIKPQNILIETPAIREIFDHAPPEVFESQEAARDGNIMESVQVSSAQEDLAQSLRVSAKLADFRASMMSYYGRRSAP
;
A
#
# COMPACT_ATOMS: atom_id res chain seq x y z
N MET A 1 -28.63 10.89 -16.57
CA MET A 1 -27.92 11.32 -15.34
C MET A 1 -27.61 10.08 -14.53
N THR A 2 -26.40 9.54 -14.65
CA THR A 2 -25.98 8.36 -13.89
C THR A 2 -25.60 8.80 -12.48
N ASN A 3 -26.37 8.38 -11.48
CA ASN A 3 -26.01 8.50 -10.07
C ASN A 3 -24.69 7.76 -9.85
N LEU A 4 -23.58 8.49 -9.75
CA LEU A 4 -22.34 7.97 -9.19
C LEU A 4 -22.65 7.63 -7.71
N PRO A 5 -22.26 6.45 -7.21
CA PRO A 5 -22.46 6.13 -5.80
C PRO A 5 -21.82 7.21 -4.93
N ALA A 6 -22.50 7.59 -3.84
CA ALA A 6 -22.00 8.57 -2.89
C ALA A 6 -20.58 8.17 -2.46
N ARG A 7 -19.62 9.10 -2.58
CA ARG A 7 -18.25 8.90 -2.10
C ARG A 7 -18.30 8.63 -0.60
N VAL A 8 -18.01 7.40 -0.21
CA VAL A 8 -17.85 7.01 1.20
C VAL A 8 -16.62 7.75 1.74
N LYS A 9 -16.78 8.49 2.84
CA LYS A 9 -15.64 9.08 3.55
C LYS A 9 -14.82 7.93 4.14
N GLN A 10 -13.56 7.85 3.77
CA GLN A 10 -12.62 6.83 4.26
C GLN A 10 -11.22 7.44 4.38
N HIS A 11 -10.43 6.93 5.33
CA HIS A 11 -9.01 7.26 5.42
C HIS A 11 -8.23 6.61 4.29
N VAL A 12 -7.23 7.34 3.77
CA VAL A 12 -6.36 6.88 2.68
C VAL A 12 -4.92 7.25 2.97
N ALA A 13 -3.99 6.55 2.31
CA ALA A 13 -2.57 6.85 2.35
C ALA A 13 -2.12 7.45 1.00
N PRO A 14 -1.88 8.77 0.93
CA PRO A 14 -1.31 9.38 -0.26
C PRO A 14 0.21 9.19 -0.31
N LYS A 15 0.72 8.82 -1.48
CA LYS A 15 2.15 8.82 -1.82
C LYS A 15 2.37 9.89 -2.90
N ILE A 16 3.03 10.97 -2.50
CA ILE A 16 3.36 12.10 -3.39
C ILE A 16 4.78 11.90 -3.91
N LEU A 17 4.93 11.77 -5.22
CA LEU A 17 6.22 11.62 -5.86
C LEU A 17 6.87 12.99 -6.07
N THR A 18 8.20 13.02 -6.17
CA THR A 18 8.92 14.25 -6.54
C THR A 18 8.58 14.64 -7.98
N ALA A 19 8.66 15.93 -8.30
CA ALA A 19 8.23 16.45 -9.61
C ALA A 19 9.06 15.89 -10.78
N ASP A 20 10.31 15.49 -10.53
CA ASP A 20 11.21 14.86 -11.49
C ASP A 20 10.93 13.36 -11.74
N SER A 21 10.00 12.75 -10.99
CA SER A 21 9.63 11.34 -11.17
C SER A 21 8.71 11.06 -12.37
N TYR A 22 8.14 12.10 -12.99
CA TYR A 22 7.18 12.00 -14.10
C TYR A 22 7.28 13.17 -15.09
N GLY A 23 7.30 12.89 -16.39
CA GLY A 23 7.23 13.87 -17.48
C GLY A 23 8.57 14.44 -17.95
N HIS A 24 9.70 13.91 -17.47
CA HIS A 24 11.04 14.44 -17.75
C HIS A 24 12.04 13.40 -18.28
N GLY A 25 11.57 12.26 -18.81
CA GLY A 25 12.42 11.21 -19.37
C GLY A 25 12.98 10.22 -18.34
N ASN A 26 12.70 10.43 -17.04
CA ASN A 26 12.96 9.52 -15.92
C ASN A 26 11.64 8.98 -15.34
N ASP A 27 10.68 8.70 -16.22
CA ASP A 27 9.33 8.35 -15.81
C ASP A 27 9.34 7.03 -15.04
N THR A 28 8.83 7.07 -13.81
CA THR A 28 8.65 5.83 -13.04
C THR A 28 7.52 5.00 -13.67
N PHE A 29 7.83 3.76 -14.04
CA PHE A 29 6.83 2.79 -14.50
C PHE A 29 5.88 2.33 -13.38
N GLU A 30 6.08 2.81 -12.15
CA GLU A 30 5.31 2.40 -10.98
C GLU A 30 3.79 2.61 -11.18
N ILE A 31 3.37 3.75 -11.73
CA ILE A 31 1.93 4.04 -11.91
C ILE A 31 1.31 3.09 -12.93
N ASP A 32 2.00 2.84 -14.05
CA ASP A 32 1.50 1.94 -15.10
C ASP A 32 1.43 0.50 -14.60
N ILE A 33 2.45 0.05 -13.85
CA ILE A 33 2.44 -1.26 -13.19
C ILE A 33 1.29 -1.37 -12.20
N LEU A 34 1.09 -0.36 -11.34
CA LEU A 34 0.01 -0.35 -10.35
C LEU A 34 -1.38 -0.34 -10.99
N LYS A 35 -1.57 0.43 -12.08
CA LYS A 35 -2.82 0.43 -12.86
C LYS A 35 -3.08 -0.93 -13.51
N HIS A 36 -2.05 -1.53 -14.10
CA HIS A 36 -2.13 -2.88 -14.67
C HIS A 36 -2.54 -3.92 -13.62
N ILE A 37 -1.83 -3.96 -12.49
CA ILE A 37 -2.12 -4.84 -11.36
C ILE A 37 -3.56 -4.67 -10.86
N ARG A 38 -4.03 -3.42 -10.73
CA ARG A 38 -5.40 -3.12 -10.29
C ARG A 38 -6.45 -3.70 -11.24
N ASN A 39 -6.22 -3.57 -12.55
CA ASN A 39 -7.17 -4.07 -13.55
C ASN A 39 -7.28 -5.60 -13.50
N GLU A 40 -6.15 -6.30 -13.38
CA GLU A 40 -6.10 -7.76 -13.28
C GLU A 40 -6.71 -8.29 -11.95
N ALA A 41 -6.59 -7.52 -10.86
CA ALA A 41 -7.08 -7.90 -9.55
C ALA A 41 -8.61 -8.01 -9.48
N VAL A 42 -9.35 -7.40 -10.41
CA VAL A 42 -10.82 -7.50 -10.49
C VAL A 42 -11.27 -8.93 -10.77
N SER A 43 -10.48 -9.68 -11.56
CA SER A 43 -10.79 -11.06 -11.96
C SER A 43 -10.07 -12.14 -11.16
N ASP A 44 -9.15 -11.76 -10.26
CA ASP A 44 -8.32 -12.71 -9.53
C ASP A 44 -8.30 -12.41 -8.01
N PRO A 45 -8.93 -13.26 -7.17
CA PRO A 45 -8.99 -13.03 -5.73
C PRO A 45 -7.61 -13.05 -5.06
N ARG A 46 -6.57 -13.62 -5.69
CA ARG A 46 -5.20 -13.56 -5.17
C ARG A 46 -4.67 -12.12 -5.14
N GLY A 47 -5.20 -11.23 -6.00
CA GLY A 47 -4.91 -9.80 -6.02
C GLY A 47 -5.30 -9.06 -4.74
N LEU A 48 -6.15 -9.66 -3.90
CA LEU A 48 -6.45 -9.14 -2.56
C LEU A 48 -5.22 -9.05 -1.66
N HIS A 49 -4.13 -9.77 -1.95
CA HIS A 49 -2.88 -9.71 -1.18
C HIS A 49 -1.86 -8.70 -1.71
N ILE A 50 -2.25 -7.86 -2.67
CA ILE A 50 -1.48 -6.71 -3.15
C ILE A 50 -2.08 -5.42 -2.60
N LEU A 51 -1.25 -4.43 -2.27
CA LEU A 51 -1.70 -3.09 -1.94
C LEU A 51 -2.27 -2.42 -3.21
N GLN A 52 -3.59 -2.32 -3.30
CA GLN A 52 -4.28 -1.84 -4.49
C GLN A 52 -4.22 -0.31 -4.61
N LEU A 53 -3.97 0.18 -5.82
CA LEU A 53 -4.08 1.60 -6.14
C LEU A 53 -5.57 2.00 -6.19
N LEU A 54 -6.01 2.89 -5.30
CA LEU A 54 -7.39 3.40 -5.29
C LEU A 54 -7.60 4.48 -6.34
N ASP A 55 -6.66 5.40 -6.46
CA ASP A 55 -6.72 6.53 -7.37
C ASP A 55 -5.31 7.05 -7.69
N SER A 56 -5.18 7.79 -8.80
CA SER A 56 -3.95 8.48 -9.18
C SER A 56 -4.27 9.81 -9.86
N PHE A 57 -3.63 10.89 -9.43
CA PHE A 57 -3.83 12.22 -10.01
C PHE A 57 -2.52 13.00 -10.02
N GLN A 58 -2.53 14.18 -10.65
CA GLN A 58 -1.38 15.09 -10.68
C GLN A 58 -1.71 16.36 -9.88
N HIS A 59 -0.74 16.83 -9.10
CA HIS A 59 -0.83 18.06 -8.32
C HIS A 59 0.28 19.02 -8.74
N ASN A 60 -0.10 20.24 -9.14
CA ASN A 60 0.87 21.28 -9.49
C ASN A 60 1.32 22.03 -8.24
N GLY A 61 2.59 21.85 -7.87
CA GLY A 61 3.25 22.55 -6.78
C GLY A 61 4.25 23.59 -7.28
N PRO A 62 4.91 24.32 -6.36
CA PRO A 62 5.92 25.32 -6.71
C PRO A 62 7.14 24.74 -7.44
N ASN A 63 7.42 23.44 -7.26
CA ASN A 63 8.56 22.75 -7.85
C ASN A 63 8.21 21.93 -9.11
N GLY A 64 6.99 22.10 -9.65
CA GLY A 64 6.50 21.38 -10.82
C GLY A 64 5.32 20.46 -10.51
N ALA A 65 5.07 19.53 -11.43
CA ALA A 65 3.91 18.65 -11.37
C ALA A 65 4.25 17.34 -10.65
N HIS A 66 3.56 17.07 -9.54
CA HIS A 66 3.76 15.89 -8.71
C HIS A 66 2.73 14.82 -9.02
N ALA A 67 3.18 13.59 -9.28
CA ALA A 67 2.27 12.45 -9.36
C ALA A 67 1.88 12.01 -7.94
N CYS A 68 0.57 11.86 -7.72
CA CYS A 68 -0.01 11.47 -6.44
C CYS A 68 -0.72 10.12 -6.58
N LEU A 69 -0.32 9.15 -5.76
CA LEU A 69 -0.91 7.81 -5.70
C LEU A 69 -1.68 7.64 -4.41
N VAL A 70 -2.91 7.14 -4.49
CA VAL A 70 -3.79 6.97 -3.34
C VAL A 70 -3.97 5.48 -3.04
N PHE A 71 -3.65 5.08 -1.82
CA PHE A 71 -3.76 3.70 -1.35
C PHE A 71 -4.73 3.60 -0.16
N PRO A 72 -5.24 2.39 0.16
CA PRO A 72 -5.92 2.15 1.43
C PRO A 72 -5.01 2.53 2.60
N ALA A 73 -5.60 3.07 3.67
CA ALA A 73 -4.87 3.20 4.93
C ALA A 73 -4.56 1.80 5.48
N MET A 74 -3.29 1.57 5.83
CA MET A 74 -2.79 0.29 6.27
C MET A 74 -2.10 0.44 7.63
N GLY A 75 -2.00 -0.67 8.37
CA GLY A 75 -1.21 -0.73 9.57
C GLY A 75 0.30 -0.73 9.29
N PRO A 76 1.12 -0.86 10.35
CA PRO A 76 2.57 -0.96 10.24
C PRO A 76 3.04 -2.07 9.30
N ASP A 77 4.23 -1.89 8.74
CA ASP A 77 4.93 -2.93 8.00
C ASP A 77 5.48 -4.02 8.93
N MET A 78 5.78 -5.19 8.36
CA MET A 78 6.27 -6.35 9.10
C MET A 78 7.60 -6.08 9.84
N SER A 79 8.42 -5.13 9.37
CA SER A 79 9.66 -4.75 10.06
C SER A 79 9.41 -4.04 11.40
N LYS A 80 8.33 -3.25 11.49
CA LYS A 80 7.89 -2.59 12.74
C LYS A 80 7.30 -3.60 13.71
N TYR A 81 6.48 -4.52 13.22
CA TYR A 81 5.90 -5.55 14.07
C TYR A 81 6.93 -6.46 14.73
N ARG A 82 8.03 -6.79 14.05
CA ARG A 82 9.16 -7.49 14.68
C ARG A 82 9.66 -6.80 15.96
N ARG A 83 9.61 -5.46 16.02
CA ARG A 83 10.10 -4.66 17.16
C ARG A 83 9.10 -4.54 18.30
N LEU A 84 7.81 -4.83 18.08
CA LEU A 84 6.75 -4.69 19.07
C LEU A 84 6.56 -5.93 19.96
N PHE A 85 7.04 -7.11 19.55
CA PHE A 85 6.88 -8.33 20.36
C PHE A 85 7.94 -8.49 21.46
N PRO A 86 7.55 -8.93 22.67
CA PRO A 86 8.50 -9.39 23.68
C PRO A 86 9.44 -10.44 23.09
N LYS A 87 10.75 -10.25 23.24
CA LYS A 87 11.81 -11.10 22.64
C LYS A 87 11.88 -11.08 21.10
N LEU A 88 11.22 -10.14 20.41
CA LEU A 88 11.22 -10.00 18.94
C LEU A 88 10.62 -11.21 18.20
N ARG A 89 9.69 -11.96 18.82
CA ARG A 89 9.14 -13.21 18.24
C ARG A 89 7.68 -13.04 17.84
N ILE A 90 7.41 -13.28 16.56
CA ILE A 90 6.07 -13.42 15.99
C ILE A 90 5.66 -14.88 16.14
N SER A 91 4.37 -15.17 16.39
CA SER A 91 3.90 -16.54 16.51
C SER A 91 4.10 -17.31 15.19
N THR A 92 4.46 -18.59 15.27
CA THR A 92 4.64 -19.44 14.08
C THR A 92 3.39 -19.48 13.22
N GLN A 93 2.21 -19.46 13.85
CA GLN A 93 0.93 -19.42 13.15
C GLN A 93 0.76 -18.13 12.33
N ALA A 94 1.06 -16.96 12.90
CA ALA A 94 0.98 -15.69 12.18
C ALA A 94 1.96 -15.67 10.99
N ILE A 95 3.19 -16.18 11.17
CA ILE A 95 4.17 -16.29 10.07
C ILE A 95 3.66 -17.20 8.96
N GLN A 96 3.05 -18.35 9.29
CA GLN A 96 2.47 -19.25 8.27
C GLN A 96 1.35 -18.57 7.48
N ILE A 97 0.48 -17.82 8.15
CA ILE A 97 -0.61 -17.05 7.51
C ILE A 97 -0.03 -15.99 6.57
N VAL A 98 0.90 -15.15 7.05
CA VAL A 98 1.53 -14.10 6.25
C VAL A 98 2.29 -14.70 5.06
N SER A 99 3.03 -15.78 5.27
CA SER A 99 3.78 -16.46 4.20
C SER A 99 2.86 -17.00 3.13
N ARG A 100 1.74 -17.63 3.50
CA ARG A 100 0.72 -18.10 2.55
C ARG A 100 0.15 -16.95 1.73
N GLN A 101 -0.21 -15.84 2.37
CA GLN A 101 -0.76 -14.67 1.69
C GLN A 101 0.26 -14.02 0.73
N LEU A 102 1.54 -13.96 1.13
CA LEU A 102 2.61 -13.49 0.26
C LEU A 102 2.82 -14.41 -0.95
N LEU A 103 2.75 -15.72 -0.78
CA LEU A 103 2.83 -16.66 -1.91
C LEU A 103 1.66 -16.50 -2.88
N LEU A 104 0.45 -16.23 -2.38
CA LEU A 104 -0.71 -15.91 -3.22
C LEU A 104 -0.51 -14.59 -3.98
N ALA A 105 -0.01 -13.55 -3.32
CA ALA A 105 0.35 -12.28 -3.95
C ALA A 105 1.37 -12.48 -5.09
N LEU A 106 2.42 -13.27 -4.86
CA LEU A 106 3.45 -13.53 -5.85
C LEU A 106 2.94 -14.37 -7.02
N SER A 107 2.12 -15.39 -6.74
CA SER A 107 1.47 -16.19 -7.79
C SER A 107 0.55 -15.31 -8.65
N PHE A 108 -0.20 -14.39 -8.05
CA PHE A 108 -0.97 -13.40 -8.82
C PHE A 108 -0.09 -12.51 -9.71
N LEU A 109 0.96 -11.91 -9.13
CA LEU A 109 1.86 -11.04 -9.88
C LEU A 109 2.52 -11.78 -11.05
N HIS A 110 2.99 -13.00 -10.83
CA HIS A 110 3.72 -13.76 -11.83
C HIS A 110 2.80 -14.39 -12.89
N ASP A 111 1.73 -15.05 -12.46
CA ASP A 111 0.88 -15.85 -13.35
C ASP A 111 -0.10 -14.98 -14.13
N THR A 112 -0.72 -14.01 -13.43
CA THR A 112 -1.77 -13.15 -13.97
C THR A 112 -1.18 -11.85 -14.51
N CYS A 113 -0.49 -11.08 -13.67
CA CYS A 113 -0.03 -9.75 -14.07
C CYS A 113 1.22 -9.76 -14.95
N ARG A 114 2.00 -10.84 -14.96
CA ARG A 114 3.34 -10.88 -15.56
C ARG A 114 4.25 -9.77 -15.03
N VAL A 115 4.24 -9.54 -13.72
CA VAL A 115 5.06 -8.53 -13.04
C VAL A 115 6.00 -9.20 -12.05
N MET A 116 7.28 -8.84 -12.07
CA MET A 116 8.24 -9.20 -11.03
C MET A 116 8.37 -8.06 -10.03
N HIS A 117 8.22 -8.34 -8.73
CA HIS A 117 8.30 -7.32 -7.67
C HIS A 117 9.72 -6.78 -7.45
N THR A 118 10.72 -7.66 -7.55
CA THR A 118 12.19 -7.45 -7.38
C THR A 118 12.69 -7.01 -5.99
N ASP A 119 11.87 -6.39 -5.15
CA ASP A 119 12.28 -5.90 -3.82
C ASP A 119 11.42 -6.47 -2.66
N ILE A 120 11.39 -7.79 -2.50
CA ILE A 120 10.59 -8.42 -1.41
C ILE A 120 11.37 -8.36 -0.10
N LYS A 121 10.86 -7.58 0.86
CA LYS A 121 11.44 -7.41 2.19
C LYS A 121 10.36 -7.07 3.22
N PRO A 122 10.61 -7.24 4.55
CA PRO A 122 9.61 -6.96 5.58
C PRO A 122 9.00 -5.55 5.56
N GLN A 123 9.75 -4.55 5.08
CA GLN A 123 9.31 -3.17 4.95
C GLN A 123 8.22 -2.98 3.87
N ASN A 124 8.19 -3.89 2.91
CA ASN A 124 7.26 -3.86 1.77
C ASN A 124 6.06 -4.79 2.00
N ILE A 125 5.90 -5.32 3.22
CA ILE A 125 4.77 -6.17 3.61
C ILE A 125 3.98 -5.41 4.68
N LEU A 126 2.88 -4.80 4.27
CA LEU A 126 1.97 -4.06 5.16
C LEU A 126 0.98 -5.01 5.81
N ILE A 127 0.69 -4.78 7.09
CA ILE A 127 -0.20 -5.62 7.87
C ILE A 127 -1.48 -4.87 8.20
N GLU A 128 -2.58 -5.59 8.16
CA GLU A 128 -3.92 -5.14 8.50
C GLU A 128 -4.57 -6.17 9.42
N THR A 129 -5.24 -5.68 10.47
CA THR A 129 -6.00 -6.48 11.43
C THR A 129 -7.38 -5.82 11.64
N PRO A 130 -8.36 -6.54 12.22
CA PRO A 130 -9.65 -5.93 12.56
C PRO A 130 -9.52 -4.68 13.44
N ALA A 131 -8.60 -4.69 14.41
CA ALA A 131 -8.35 -3.54 15.27
C ALA A 131 -7.84 -2.33 14.47
N ILE A 132 -6.93 -2.54 13.52
CA ILE A 132 -6.43 -1.46 12.65
C ILE A 132 -7.53 -0.89 11.77
N ARG A 133 -8.39 -1.75 11.21
CA ARG A 133 -9.56 -1.30 10.44
C ARG A 133 -10.49 -0.45 11.30
N GLU A 134 -10.79 -0.92 12.50
CA GLU A 134 -11.64 -0.20 13.45
C GLU A 134 -11.10 1.20 13.79
N ILE A 135 -9.77 1.34 13.94
CA ILE A 135 -9.12 2.65 14.12
C ILE A 135 -9.42 3.56 12.93
N PHE A 136 -9.23 3.10 11.70
CA PHE A 136 -9.49 3.94 10.52
C PHE A 136 -10.97 4.19 10.25
N ASP A 137 -11.86 3.31 10.67
CA ASP A 137 -13.31 3.46 10.53
C ASP A 137 -13.87 4.51 11.52
N HIS A 138 -13.28 4.63 12.71
CA HIS A 138 -13.76 5.52 13.78
C HIS A 138 -12.86 6.73 14.04
N ALA A 139 -11.67 6.78 13.44
CA ALA A 139 -10.82 7.95 13.53
C ALA A 139 -11.63 9.16 13.03
N PRO A 140 -11.70 10.26 13.80
CA PRO A 140 -12.28 11.47 13.27
C PRO A 140 -11.42 11.88 12.06
N PRO A 141 -12.03 12.30 10.94
CA PRO A 141 -11.26 13.01 9.93
C PRO A 141 -10.78 14.28 10.61
N GLU A 142 -9.54 14.28 11.11
CA GLU A 142 -8.92 15.50 11.60
C GLU A 142 -8.96 16.48 10.42
N VAL A 143 -9.85 17.47 10.51
CA VAL A 143 -9.87 18.56 9.57
C VAL A 143 -8.58 19.30 9.82
N PHE A 144 -7.70 19.29 8.84
CA PHE A 144 -6.52 20.14 8.85
C PHE A 144 -7.00 21.58 8.88
N GLU A 145 -7.08 22.17 10.08
CA GLU A 145 -7.12 23.61 10.21
C GLU A 145 -5.71 24.10 9.93
N SER A 146 -5.51 24.69 8.76
CA SER A 146 -4.29 25.41 8.45
C SER A 146 -4.12 26.52 9.48
N GLN A 147 -3.30 26.33 10.51
CA GLN A 147 -2.87 27.43 11.34
C GLN A 147 -2.03 28.34 10.45
N GLU A 148 -2.52 29.55 10.17
CA GLU A 148 -1.93 30.57 9.28
C GLU A 148 -0.57 31.13 9.77
N ALA A 149 0.23 30.38 10.53
CA ALA A 149 1.51 30.84 11.06
C ALA A 149 2.57 29.73 11.20
N ALA A 150 2.78 28.91 10.16
CA ALA A 150 4.05 28.17 10.03
C ALA A 150 5.03 29.00 9.17
N ARG A 151 5.56 30.09 9.74
CA ARG A 151 6.62 30.90 9.11
C ARG A 151 8.03 30.35 9.29
N ASP A 152 8.20 29.23 9.97
CA ASP A 152 9.50 28.55 10.03
C ASP A 152 9.29 27.04 9.93
N GLY A 153 9.68 26.47 8.80
CA GLY A 153 9.79 25.02 8.58
C GLY A 153 8.49 24.24 8.78
N ASN A 154 7.78 23.95 7.68
CA ASN A 154 6.62 23.04 7.67
C ASN A 154 7.01 21.62 8.13
N ILE A 155 7.14 21.40 9.43
CA ILE A 155 7.31 20.10 10.05
C ILE A 155 5.91 19.61 10.42
N MET A 156 5.47 18.57 9.73
CA MET A 156 4.23 17.87 10.07
C MET A 156 4.49 17.03 11.32
N GLU A 157 3.88 17.40 12.44
CA GLU A 157 3.96 16.62 13.67
C GLU A 157 3.02 15.41 13.53
N SER A 158 3.59 14.23 13.31
CA SER A 158 2.81 12.99 13.20
C SER A 158 2.51 12.44 14.60
N VAL A 159 1.24 12.47 15.02
CA VAL A 159 0.81 11.74 16.22
C VAL A 159 0.64 10.27 15.84
N GLN A 160 1.45 9.38 16.43
CA GLN A 160 1.22 7.94 16.28
C GLN A 160 -0.05 7.56 17.06
N VAL A 161 -1.11 7.22 16.34
CA VAL A 161 -2.28 6.56 16.93
C VAL A 161 -1.91 5.10 17.17
N SER A 162 -1.25 4.84 18.31
CA SER A 162 -0.90 3.48 18.73
C SER A 162 -2.10 2.85 19.44
N SER A 163 -2.68 1.81 18.84
CA SER A 163 -3.57 0.92 19.60
C SER A 163 -2.72 0.13 20.59
N ALA A 164 -2.94 0.33 21.89
CA ALA A 164 -2.30 -0.45 22.95
C ALA A 164 -2.69 -1.96 22.93
N GLN A 165 -3.50 -2.39 21.96
CA GLN A 165 -4.08 -3.73 21.85
C GLN A 165 -3.56 -4.53 20.64
N GLU A 166 -2.53 -4.06 19.93
CA GLU A 166 -1.99 -4.78 18.76
C GLU A 166 -1.12 -5.98 19.16
N ASP A 167 -1.76 -7.09 19.55
CA ASP A 167 -1.09 -8.37 19.74
C ASP A 167 -1.28 -9.30 18.53
N LEU A 168 -0.40 -9.21 17.52
CA LEU A 168 -0.40 -10.19 16.42
C LEU A 168 -0.10 -11.62 16.91
N ALA A 169 0.43 -11.82 18.13
CA ALA A 169 0.69 -13.16 18.63
C ALA A 169 -0.62 -13.94 18.85
N GLN A 170 -1.74 -13.22 19.07
CA GLN A 170 -3.06 -13.79 19.32
C GLN A 170 -4.05 -13.62 18.15
N SER A 171 -3.75 -12.73 17.19
CA SER A 171 -4.65 -12.49 16.08
C SER A 171 -4.50 -13.55 14.98
N LEU A 172 -5.49 -14.45 14.87
CA LEU A 172 -5.64 -15.35 13.72
C LEU A 172 -6.16 -14.63 12.45
N ARG A 173 -6.51 -13.34 12.55
CA ARG A 173 -7.15 -12.54 11.49
C ARG A 173 -6.19 -11.48 10.96
N VAL A 174 -5.00 -11.91 10.52
CA VAL A 174 -3.99 -11.05 9.89
C VAL A 174 -4.17 -11.05 8.38
N SER A 175 -4.13 -9.85 7.78
CA SER A 175 -4.16 -9.60 6.34
C SER A 175 -2.87 -8.88 5.95
N ALA A 176 -2.04 -9.53 5.14
CA ALA A 176 -0.80 -8.99 4.59
C ALA A 176 -1.02 -8.50 3.16
N LYS A 177 -0.48 -7.33 2.85
CA LYS A 177 -0.46 -6.73 1.52
C LYS A 177 0.98 -6.47 1.09
N LEU A 178 1.38 -7.00 -0.05
CA LEU A 178 2.65 -6.64 -0.68
C LEU A 178 2.53 -5.24 -1.30
N ALA A 179 3.51 -4.39 -1.03
CA ALA A 179 3.53 -2.97 -1.38
C ALA A 179 4.89 -2.56 -1.96
N ASP A 180 4.97 -1.32 -2.46
CA ASP A 180 6.16 -0.70 -3.07
C ASP A 180 6.61 -1.34 -4.40
N PHE A 181 6.02 -0.85 -5.49
CA PHE A 181 6.26 -1.35 -6.85
C PHE A 181 7.25 -0.48 -7.63
N ARG A 182 8.02 0.39 -6.96
CA ARG A 182 8.99 1.29 -7.62
C ARG A 182 10.04 0.55 -8.45
N ALA A 183 10.54 -0.58 -7.95
CA ALA A 183 11.55 -1.39 -8.61
C ALA A 183 10.94 -2.55 -9.43
N SER A 184 9.61 -2.63 -9.48
CA SER A 184 8.93 -3.71 -10.20
C SER A 184 9.08 -3.56 -11.70
N MET A 185 9.01 -4.67 -12.41
CA MET A 185 9.13 -4.68 -13.87
C MET A 185 8.27 -5.77 -14.50
N MET A 186 7.88 -5.58 -15.76
CA MET A 186 7.20 -6.61 -16.53
C MET A 186 8.11 -7.82 -16.75
N SER A 187 7.57 -9.01 -16.57
CA SER A 187 8.19 -10.28 -16.89
C SER A 187 8.01 -10.57 -18.36
N TYR A 188 9.12 -10.67 -19.09
CA TYR A 188 9.13 -11.05 -20.51
C TYR A 188 9.21 -12.58 -20.73
N TYR A 189 8.97 -13.39 -19.69
CA TYR A 189 8.94 -14.84 -19.83
C TYR A 189 7.69 -15.32 -20.60
N GLY A 190 7.86 -15.45 -21.92
CA GLY A 190 7.28 -16.51 -22.74
C GLY A 190 5.86 -16.32 -23.30
N ARG A 191 5.76 -15.79 -24.53
CA ARG A 191 4.94 -16.47 -25.54
C ARG A 191 5.72 -17.70 -26.02
N ARG A 192 5.54 -18.85 -25.36
CA ARG A 192 5.64 -20.10 -26.11
C ARG A 192 4.27 -20.28 -26.76
N SER A 193 4.14 -19.78 -27.98
CA SER A 193 3.13 -20.28 -28.91
C SER A 193 3.29 -21.79 -28.91
N ALA A 194 2.27 -22.52 -28.46
CA ALA A 194 2.21 -23.96 -28.71
C ALA A 194 2.23 -24.17 -30.24
N PRO A 195 2.99 -25.16 -30.75
CA PRO A 195 3.02 -25.48 -32.17
C PRO A 195 1.65 -25.95 -32.67
#